data_AF-A0A161MLR9-F1
#
_entry.id   AF-A0A161MLR9-F1
#
_cell.length_a   1.000
_cell.length_b   1.000
_cell.length_c   1.000
_cell.angle_alpha   90.00
_cell.angle_beta   90.00
_cell.angle_gamma   90.00
#
_symmetry.space_group_name_H-M   'P 1'
#
loop_
_entity.id
_entity.type
_entity.pdbx_description
1 polymer ?
#
loop_
_entity_poly.entity_id
_entity_poly.type
_entity_poly.pdbx_seq_one_letter_code
_entity_poly.pdbx_strand_id
1 'polypeptide(L)'
;MHDRTDYKHGWQLEQESVGIRDEDDSSDNDYEINSDEDPLPFKCFICRGSFINPVVTKCKHYFCEKCALDNYKKSTRCYICNIQTNGVFNPAKEIIEKLKNNDNHENNSDNE
;
A
#
# COMPACT_ATOMS: atom_id res chain seq x y z
N MET A 1 0.02 -9.99 -53.00
CA MET A 1 1.22 -9.30 -52.49
C MET A 1 0.70 -8.37 -51.41
N HIS A 2 1.00 -8.62 -50.12
CA HIS A 2 0.47 -7.80 -49.03
C HIS A 2 1.60 -6.94 -48.48
N ASP A 3 1.44 -5.63 -48.58
CA ASP A 3 2.34 -4.64 -48.01
C ASP A 3 2.47 -4.89 -46.51
N ARG A 4 3.69 -5.18 -46.07
CA ARG A 4 4.10 -5.21 -44.66
C ARG A 4 4.89 -3.94 -44.40
N THR A 5 4.26 -2.79 -44.55
CA THR A 5 4.83 -1.56 -44.00
C THR A 5 4.83 -1.72 -42.48
N ASP A 6 6.02 -1.95 -41.93
CA ASP A 6 6.33 -2.08 -40.52
C ASP A 6 6.01 -0.74 -39.83
N TYR A 7 4.75 -0.56 -39.43
CA TYR A 7 4.34 0.56 -38.59
C TYR A 7 5.07 0.42 -37.26
N LYS A 8 5.97 1.36 -36.97
CA LYS A 8 6.70 1.40 -35.70
C LYS A 8 5.71 1.30 -34.54
N HIS A 9 6.03 0.43 -33.59
CA HIS A 9 5.27 0.30 -32.36
C HIS A 9 5.34 1.60 -31.55
N GLY A 10 4.29 1.90 -30.78
CA GLY A 10 4.20 3.14 -29.98
C GLY A 10 5.45 3.41 -29.14
N TRP A 11 6.03 2.38 -28.54
CA TRP A 11 7.26 2.47 -27.74
C TRP A 11 8.48 2.96 -28.55
N GLN A 12 8.54 2.62 -29.83
CA GLN A 12 9.63 3.02 -30.73
C GLN A 12 9.42 4.46 -31.25
N LEU A 13 8.17 4.92 -31.32
CA LEU A 13 7.82 6.30 -31.65
C LEU A 13 8.15 7.25 -30.49
N GLU A 14 7.89 6.83 -29.25
CA GLU A 14 8.24 7.58 -28.04
C GLU A 14 9.75 7.82 -27.96
N GLN A 15 10.56 6.80 -28.21
CA GLN A 15 12.03 6.90 -28.19
C GLN A 15 12.59 7.86 -29.27
N GLU A 16 11.93 7.96 -30.43
CA GLU A 16 12.32 8.92 -31.48
C GLU A 16 11.80 10.33 -31.19
N SER A 17 10.68 10.47 -30.48
CA SER A 17 10.13 11.77 -30.07
C SER A 17 10.96 12.46 -28.98
N VAL A 18 11.61 11.70 -28.11
CA VAL A 18 12.50 12.22 -27.05
C VAL A 18 13.91 12.55 -27.55
N GLY A 19 14.29 12.09 -28.75
CA GLY A 19 15.63 12.28 -29.31
C GLY A 19 15.85 13.62 -30.04
N ILE A 20 14.82 14.45 -30.22
CA ILE A 20 14.91 15.76 -30.88
C ILE A 20 14.18 16.80 -30.02
N ARG A 21 14.81 17.24 -28.94
CA ARG A 21 14.58 18.55 -28.29
C ARG A 21 15.66 18.77 -27.25
N ASP A 22 16.56 19.68 -27.60
CA ASP A 22 17.56 20.28 -26.71
C ASP A 22 16.90 20.94 -25.49
N GLU A 23 17.64 20.89 -24.37
CA GLU A 23 17.68 21.87 -23.28
C GLU A 23 16.39 22.63 -22.95
N ASP A 24 15.63 22.17 -21.95
CA ASP A 24 15.25 22.94 -20.76
C ASP A 24 14.28 22.11 -19.90
N ASP A 25 14.34 22.33 -18.58
CA ASP A 25 13.42 21.84 -17.56
C ASP A 25 13.66 20.41 -17.01
N SER A 26 14.77 20.30 -16.28
CA SER A 26 15.00 19.22 -15.32
C SER A 26 14.13 19.43 -14.07
N SER A 27 12.81 19.30 -14.21
CA SER A 27 11.87 19.10 -13.10
C SER A 27 11.22 17.71 -13.18
N ASP A 28 12.03 16.70 -13.50
CA ASP A 28 11.63 15.29 -13.52
C ASP A 28 12.08 14.60 -12.22
N ASN A 29 11.59 15.11 -11.08
CA ASN A 29 11.78 14.46 -9.78
C ASN A 29 10.46 14.27 -9.00
N ASP A 30 9.31 14.52 -9.62
CA ASP A 30 7.99 14.40 -8.99
C ASP A 30 7.27 13.08 -9.33
N TYR A 31 7.99 12.08 -9.81
CA TYR A 31 7.49 10.70 -9.95
C TYR A 31 8.30 9.71 -9.10
N GLU A 32 8.78 10.16 -7.94
CA GLU A 32 9.20 9.24 -6.87
C GLU A 32 7.97 8.52 -6.32
N ILE A 33 7.49 7.51 -7.05
CA ILE A 33 6.73 6.43 -6.43
C ILE A 33 7.76 5.68 -5.60
N ASN A 34 7.93 6.10 -4.34
CA ASN A 34 8.67 5.37 -3.32
C ASN A 34 7.98 3.99 -3.15
N SER A 35 8.36 3.07 -4.02
CA SER A 35 7.80 1.72 -4.13
C SER A 35 8.44 0.75 -3.11
N ASP A 36 8.99 1.29 -2.02
CA ASP A 36 9.59 0.57 -0.90
C ASP A 36 8.72 0.62 0.37
N GLU A 37 7.51 1.17 0.27
CA GLU A 37 6.52 1.08 1.33
C GLU A 37 5.73 -0.22 1.14
N ASP A 38 6.23 -1.31 1.72
CA ASP A 38 5.48 -2.56 1.97
C ASP A 38 3.99 -2.19 2.17
N PRO A 39 3.03 -2.72 1.39
CA PRO A 39 1.62 -2.34 1.45
C PRO A 39 0.99 -2.91 2.72
N LEU A 40 1.51 -2.49 3.87
CA LEU A 40 0.92 -2.69 5.17
C LEU A 40 -0.41 -1.96 5.11
N PRO A 41 -1.52 -2.70 5.26
CA PRO A 41 -2.83 -2.08 5.17
C PRO A 41 -2.88 -0.99 6.23
N PHE A 42 -3.19 0.25 5.83
CA PHE A 42 -3.35 1.40 6.72
C PHE A 42 -4.68 1.36 7.49
N LYS A 43 -5.60 0.49 7.05
CA LYS A 43 -6.96 0.38 7.58
C LYS A 43 -7.27 -1.05 8.00
N CYS A 44 -8.04 -1.20 9.07
CA CYS A 44 -8.49 -2.50 9.52
C CYS A 44 -9.49 -3.11 8.53
N PHE A 45 -9.31 -4.37 8.15
CA PHE A 45 -10.21 -5.06 7.21
C PHE A 45 -11.65 -5.24 7.72
N ILE A 46 -11.88 -5.18 9.03
CA ILE A 46 -13.20 -5.40 9.63
C ILE A 46 -13.97 -4.08 9.72
N CYS A 47 -13.37 -3.02 10.29
CA CYS A 47 -14.04 -1.72 10.45
C CYS A 47 -13.78 -0.73 9.32
N ARG A 48 -12.84 -1.02 8.41
CA ARG A 48 -12.38 -0.13 7.32
C ARG A 48 -11.88 1.25 7.76
N GLY A 49 -11.68 1.46 9.06
CA GLY A 49 -11.11 2.67 9.64
C GLY A 49 -9.65 2.49 10.07
N SER A 50 -9.10 3.53 10.70
CA SER A 50 -7.74 3.52 11.28
C SER A 50 -7.59 2.44 12.35
N PHE A 51 -6.36 1.94 12.53
CA PHE A 51 -6.08 0.95 13.55
C PHE A 51 -6.10 1.57 14.95
N ILE A 52 -6.94 1.02 15.82
CA ILE A 52 -6.97 1.32 17.25
C ILE A 52 -6.45 0.07 17.97
N ASN A 53 -5.25 0.16 18.54
CA ASN A 53 -4.50 -0.97 19.11
C ASN A 53 -4.40 -2.14 18.12
N PRO A 54 -3.52 -2.05 17.10
CA PRO A 54 -3.38 -3.12 16.11
C PRO A 54 -2.85 -4.41 16.75
N VAL A 55 -3.49 -5.53 16.42
CA VAL A 55 -3.09 -6.87 16.80
C VAL A 55 -2.81 -7.70 15.56
N VAL A 56 -1.79 -8.56 15.63
CA VAL A 56 -1.41 -9.52 14.61
C VAL A 56 -1.82 -10.92 15.02
N THR A 57 -2.42 -11.63 14.08
CA THR A 57 -2.78 -13.05 14.22
C THR A 57 -1.64 -13.94 13.71
N LYS A 58 -1.67 -15.25 14.01
CA LYS A 58 -0.66 -16.22 13.51
C LYS A 58 -0.48 -16.21 11.99
N CYS A 59 -1.53 -15.86 11.26
CA CYS A 59 -1.52 -15.75 9.79
C CYS A 59 -1.00 -14.40 9.27
N LYS A 60 -0.36 -13.59 10.12
CA LYS A 60 0.15 -12.24 9.80
C LYS A 60 -0.93 -11.26 9.32
N HIS A 61 -2.18 -11.49 9.72
CA HIS A 61 -3.26 -10.53 9.46
C HIS A 61 -3.45 -9.58 10.64
N TYR A 62 -3.65 -8.30 10.31
CA TYR A 62 -3.73 -7.18 11.23
C TYR A 62 -5.18 -6.71 11.43
N PHE A 63 -5.56 -6.48 12.68
CA PHE A 63 -6.91 -6.02 13.06
C PHE A 63 -6.84 -5.06 14.24
N CYS A 64 -7.90 -4.30 14.49
CA CYS A 64 -8.06 -3.60 15.77
C CYS A 64 -8.37 -4.61 16.89
N GLU A 65 -7.95 -4.31 18.12
CA GLU A 65 -8.24 -5.13 19.32
C GLU A 65 -9.73 -5.48 19.43
N LYS A 66 -10.61 -4.46 19.35
CA LYS A 66 -12.08 -4.66 19.43
C LYS A 66 -12.61 -5.54 18.30
N CYS A 67 -12.16 -5.27 17.07
CA CYS A 67 -12.59 -6.03 15.89
C CYS A 67 -12.16 -7.50 15.94
N ALA A 68 -10.95 -7.77 16.42
CA ALA A 68 -10.45 -9.12 16.61
C ALA A 68 -11.29 -9.89 17.64
N LEU A 69 -11.62 -9.25 18.77
CA LEU A 69 -12.45 -9.84 19.82
C LEU A 69 -13.89 -10.08 19.35
N ASP A 70 -14.51 -9.13 18.66
CA ASP A 70 -15.88 -9.29 18.15
C ASP A 70 -15.97 -10.34 17.05
N ASN A 71 -14.93 -10.47 16.21
CA ASN A 71 -14.84 -11.58 15.27
C ASN A 71 -14.66 -12.91 16.00
N TYR A 72 -13.79 -12.99 17.01
CA TYR A 72 -13.56 -14.21 17.78
C TYR A 72 -14.84 -14.75 18.46
N LYS A 73 -15.71 -13.85 18.94
CA LYS A 73 -17.04 -14.22 19.47
C LYS A 73 -17.93 -14.90 18.42
N LYS A 74 -17.81 -14.52 17.15
CA LYS A 74 -18.62 -15.08 16.03
C LYS A 74 -17.95 -16.30 15.41
N SER A 75 -16.64 -16.25 15.22
CA SER A 75 -15.83 -17.29 14.59
C SER A 75 -14.42 -17.29 15.15
N THR A 76 -13.90 -18.46 15.49
CA THR A 76 -12.52 -18.66 15.94
C THR A 76 -11.49 -18.68 14.80
N ARG A 77 -11.92 -18.27 13.60
CA ARG A 77 -11.12 -18.24 12.37
C ARG A 77 -10.77 -16.80 12.00
N CYS A 78 -9.64 -16.65 11.31
CA CYS A 78 -9.23 -15.38 10.73
C CYS A 78 -10.25 -14.91 9.68
N TYR A 79 -10.54 -13.61 9.66
CA TYR A 79 -11.50 -13.02 8.73
C TYR A 79 -11.03 -13.03 7.27
N ILE A 80 -9.71 -13.07 7.03
CA ILE A 80 -9.12 -12.94 5.69
C ILE A 80 -8.82 -14.31 5.06
N CYS A 81 -8.16 -15.19 5.80
CA CYS A 81 -7.72 -16.50 5.29
C CYS A 81 -8.46 -17.70 5.90
N ASN A 82 -9.42 -17.48 6.79
CA ASN A 82 -10.21 -18.51 7.46
C ASN A 82 -9.38 -19.54 8.27
N ILE A 83 -8.10 -19.26 8.55
CA ILE A 83 -7.23 -20.10 9.38
C ILE A 83 -7.66 -20.00 10.85
N GLN A 84 -7.64 -21.12 11.58
CA GLN A 84 -7.90 -21.15 13.03
C GLN A 84 -6.87 -20.28 13.77
N THR A 85 -7.34 -19.25 14.48
CA THR A 85 -6.43 -18.35 15.22
C THR A 85 -6.09 -18.87 16.62
N ASN A 86 -6.81 -19.89 17.10
CA ASN A 86 -6.67 -20.48 18.44
C ASN A 86 -6.75 -19.45 19.59
N GLY A 87 -7.36 -18.28 19.35
CA GLY A 87 -7.44 -17.21 20.34
C GLY A 87 -6.10 -16.49 20.60
N VAL A 88 -5.09 -16.69 19.76
CA VAL A 88 -3.79 -16.04 19.90
C VAL A 88 -3.77 -14.75 19.08
N PHE A 89 -3.74 -13.62 19.80
CA PHE A 89 -3.61 -12.28 19.23
C PHE A 89 -2.39 -11.62 19.88
N ASN A 90 -1.37 -11.33 19.09
CA ASN A 90 -0.18 -10.64 19.58
C ASN A 90 -0.30 -9.14 19.27
N PRO A 91 0.10 -8.24 20.18
CA PRO A 91 0.12 -6.81 19.88
C PRO A 91 1.13 -6.52 18.76
N ALA A 92 0.72 -5.76 17.73
CA ALA A 92 1.55 -5.45 16.58
C ALA A 92 2.20 -4.07 16.74
N LYS A 93 3.35 -4.02 17.42
CA LYS A 93 4.11 -2.77 17.63
C LYS A 93 4.60 -2.14 16.32
N GLU A 94 4.97 -2.98 15.36
CA GLU A 94 5.43 -2.59 14.02
C GLU A 94 4.46 -1.64 13.29
N ILE A 95 3.14 -1.88 13.40
CA ILE A 95 2.14 -1.01 12.77
C ILE A 95 1.97 0.30 13.55
N ILE A 96 2.09 0.26 14.88
CA ILE A 96 1.98 1.46 15.72
C ILE A 96 3.12 2.43 15.40
N GLU A 97 4.33 1.92 15.19
CA GLU A 97 5.49 2.73 14.83
C GLU A 97 5.35 3.34 13.43
N LYS A 98 4.86 2.55 12.45
CA LYS A 98 4.58 3.08 11.11
C LYS A 98 3.41 4.06 11.06
N LEU A 99 2.36 3.87 11.87
CA LEU A 99 1.23 4.82 11.92
C LEU A 99 1.69 6.20 12.43
N LYS A 100 2.52 6.22 13.49
CA LYS A 100 3.06 7.46 14.05
C LYS A 100 3.93 8.24 13.07
N ASN A 101 4.70 7.53 12.23
CA ASN A 101 5.53 8.18 11.23
C ASN A 101 4.69 8.82 10.11
N ASN A 102 3.54 8.23 9.75
CA ASN A 102 2.62 8.79 8.75
C ASN A 102 1.84 10.01 9.25
N ASP A 103 1.38 10.01 10.51
CA ASP A 103 0.74 11.19 11.12
C ASP A 103 1.66 12.43 11.07
N ASN A 104 2.98 12.24 11.13
CA ASN A 104 3.94 13.35 11.04
C ASN A 104 4.10 13.91 9.61
N HIS A 105 3.77 13.14 8.57
CA HIS A 105 3.95 13.54 7.18
C HIS A 105 2.73 14.28 6.61
N GLU A 106 1.51 14.01 7.11
CA GLU A 106 0.31 14.76 6.71
C GLU A 106 0.30 16.19 7.27
N ASN A 107 0.90 16.44 8.44
CA ASN A 107 0.92 17.79 9.07
C ASN A 107 1.91 18.78 8.43
N ASN A 108 2.76 18.34 7.49
CA ASN A 108 3.76 19.20 6.84
C ASN A 108 3.35 19.64 5.43
N SER A 109 2.25 19.11 4.88
CA SER A 109 1.73 19.49 3.55
C SER A 109 0.73 20.65 3.59
N ASP A 110 0.30 21.09 4.77
CA ASP A 110 -0.69 22.17 4.96
C ASP A 110 -0.06 23.51 5.42
N ASN A 111 1.27 23.64 5.36
CA ASN A 111 2.01 24.85 5.77
C ASN A 111 2.93 25.44 4.66
N GLU A 112 2.58 25.23 3.39
CA GLU A 112 3.19 25.96 2.26
C GLU A 112 2.14 26.66 1.40
#